data_AF-A0A378Y0V4-F1
#
_entry.id   AF-A0A378Y0V4-F1
#
_cell.length_a   1.000
_cell.length_b   1.000
_cell.length_c   1.000
_cell.angle_alpha   90.00
_cell.angle_beta   90.00
_cell.angle_gamma   90.00
#
_symmetry.space_group_name_H-M   'P 1'
#
loop_
_entity.id
_entity.type
_entity.pdbx_description
1 polymer ?
#
loop_
_entity_poly.entity_id
_entity_poly.type
_entity_poly.pdbx_seq_one_letter_code
_entity_poly.pdbx_strand_id
1 'polypeptide(L)'
;MSKVIFGANKEMVGMYVDQVLEKYNDSLMVLAPPSGMISTYAPSKKGKNKGYYRVKLEVWIPEDAIKGEDALNDFGAAIIMRLPKNRIADHLK
;
A
#
# COMPACT_ATOMS: atom_id res chain seq x y z
N MET A 1 -1.80 12.46 -7.62
CA MET A 1 -1.56 11.58 -6.45
C MET A 1 -2.88 11.36 -5.77
N SER A 2 -3.24 10.11 -5.48
CA SER A 2 -4.44 9.77 -4.72
C SER A 2 -4.37 10.35 -3.31
N LYS A 3 -5.54 10.67 -2.73
CA LYS A 3 -5.64 11.17 -1.35
C LYS A 3 -5.34 10.04 -0.36
N VAL A 4 -4.60 10.36 0.70
CA VAL A 4 -4.42 9.47 1.85
C VAL A 4 -5.75 9.38 2.60
N ILE A 5 -6.19 8.17 2.92
CA ILE A 5 -7.40 7.92 3.72
C ILE A 5 -6.99 7.70 5.17
N PHE A 6 -7.53 8.52 6.09
CA PHE A 6 -7.36 8.33 7.52
C PHE A 6 -8.58 7.61 8.11
N GLY A 7 -8.38 6.87 9.20
CA GLY A 7 -9.47 6.16 9.87
C GLY A 7 -9.93 4.88 9.17
N ALA A 8 -9.10 4.27 8.32
CA ALA A 8 -9.40 2.99 7.70
C ALA A 8 -9.73 1.92 8.75
N ASN A 9 -10.90 1.30 8.63
CA ASN A 9 -11.36 0.19 9.45
C ASN A 9 -11.31 -1.12 8.64
N LYS A 10 -11.65 -2.24 9.29
CA LYS A 10 -11.65 -3.57 8.67
C LYS A 10 -12.56 -3.61 7.45
N GLU A 11 -13.73 -2.99 7.55
CA GLU A 11 -14.74 -2.96 6.50
C GLU A 11 -14.23 -2.23 5.25
N MET A 12 -13.58 -1.06 5.42
CA MET A 12 -13.01 -0.30 4.31
C MET A 12 -11.89 -1.06 3.59
N VAL A 13 -11.02 -1.74 4.34
CA VAL A 13 -9.97 -2.57 3.73
C VAL A 13 -10.59 -3.76 2.99
N GLY A 14 -11.61 -4.40 3.57
CA GLY A 14 -12.39 -5.46 2.92
C GLY A 14 -13.04 -5.01 1.62
N MET A 15 -13.75 -3.88 1.63
CA MET A 15 -14.39 -3.33 0.42
C MET A 15 -13.38 -3.05 -0.71
N TYR A 16 -12.18 -2.57 -0.39
CA TYR A 16 -11.14 -2.36 -1.40
C TYR A 16 -10.66 -3.68 -2.00
N VAL A 17 -10.49 -4.71 -1.16
CA VAL A 17 -10.17 -6.07 -1.61
C VAL A 17 -11.27 -6.64 -2.49
N ASP A 18 -12.53 -6.52 -2.06
CA ASP A 18 -13.69 -7.02 -2.79
C ASP A 18 -13.80 -6.38 -4.17
N GLN A 19 -13.59 -5.05 -4.29
CA GLN A 19 -13.59 -4.36 -5.59
C GLN A 19 -12.51 -4.87 -6.55
N VAL A 20 -11.33 -5.25 -6.04
CA VAL A 20 -10.26 -5.83 -6.87
C VAL A 20 -10.68 -7.23 -7.34
N LEU A 21 -11.24 -8.05 -6.45
CA LEU A 21 -11.68 -9.41 -6.76
C LEU A 21 -12.94 -9.46 -7.63
N GLU A 22 -13.86 -8.51 -7.52
CA GLU A 22 -15.02 -8.39 -8.41
C GLU A 22 -14.59 -8.13 -9.86
N LYS A 23 -13.51 -7.38 -10.06
CA LYS A 23 -12.93 -7.12 -11.37
C LYS A 23 -12.19 -8.33 -11.94
N TYR A 24 -11.63 -9.18 -11.07
CA TYR A 24 -10.82 -10.35 -11.43
C TYR A 24 -11.26 -11.57 -10.61
N ASN A 25 -12.37 -12.19 -11.02
CA ASN A 25 -13.08 -13.22 -10.24
C ASN A 25 -12.38 -14.58 -10.19
N ASP A 26 -11.32 -14.77 -10.98
CA ASP A 26 -10.42 -15.92 -10.99
C ASP A 26 -9.14 -15.69 -10.17
N SER A 27 -9.01 -14.53 -9.51
CA SER A 27 -7.83 -14.13 -8.77
C SER A 27 -7.95 -14.39 -7.26
N LEU A 28 -6.80 -14.53 -6.59
CA LEU A 28 -6.67 -14.57 -5.14
C LEU A 28 -5.78 -13.41 -4.68
N MET A 29 -6.17 -12.74 -3.59
CA MET A 29 -5.30 -11.74 -2.96
C MET A 29 -4.18 -12.41 -2.18
N VAL A 30 -2.93 -12.06 -2.49
CA VAL A 30 -1.75 -12.57 -1.80
C VAL A 30 -1.16 -11.49 -0.90
N LEU A 31 -0.91 -11.82 0.37
CA LEU A 31 -0.21 -10.95 1.31
C LEU A 31 1.27 -11.35 1.36
N ALA A 32 2.12 -10.62 0.64
CA ALA A 32 3.56 -10.81 0.68
C ALA A 32 4.19 -9.94 1.77
N PRO A 33 5.08 -10.49 2.63
CA PRO A 33 5.74 -9.71 3.65
C PRO A 33 6.76 -8.75 3.03
N PRO A 34 7.02 -7.60 3.68
CA PRO A 34 8.16 -6.77 3.33
C PRO A 34 9.46 -7.52 3.57
N SER A 35 10.40 -7.43 2.63
CA SER A 35 11.76 -7.92 2.81
C SER A 35 12.60 -6.85 3.50
N GLY A 36 13.16 -7.19 4.66
CA GLY A 36 14.03 -6.30 5.42
C GLY A 36 13.33 -5.09 6.06
N MET A 37 14.05 -3.97 6.16
CA MET A 37 13.58 -2.75 6.82
C MET A 37 12.86 -1.80 5.85
N ILE A 38 11.67 -1.35 6.25
CA ILE A 38 10.98 -0.22 5.60
C ILE A 38 11.81 1.05 5.81
N SER A 39 12.25 1.67 4.72
CA SER A 39 13.07 2.90 4.77
C SER A 39 12.19 4.14 4.62
N THR A 40 12.16 4.99 5.64
CA THR A 40 11.43 6.26 5.62
C THR A 40 12.37 7.45 5.48
N TYR A 41 12.03 8.40 4.61
CA TYR A 41 12.81 9.62 4.38
C TYR A 41 11.99 10.85 4.71
N ALA A 42 12.67 11.89 5.19
CA ALA A 42 12.08 13.21 5.41
C ALA A 42 11.44 13.76 4.12
N PRO A 43 10.48 14.71 4.23
CA PRO A 43 9.79 15.23 3.07
C PRO A 43 10.72 15.85 2.04
N SER A 44 10.45 15.63 0.75
CA SER A 44 11.24 16.28 -0.30
C SER A 44 11.11 17.81 -0.19
N LYS A 45 12.22 18.52 -0.33
CA LYS A 45 12.24 19.99 -0.28
C LYS A 45 12.06 20.66 -1.65
N LYS A 46 12.22 19.91 -2.75
CA LYS A 46 12.20 20.42 -4.13
C LYS A 46 11.54 19.43 -5.09
N GLY A 47 11.19 19.92 -6.30
CA GLY A 47 10.63 19.12 -7.39
C GLY A 47 9.16 18.72 -7.19
N LYS A 48 8.68 17.83 -8.08
CA LYS A 48 7.26 17.40 -8.16
C LYS A 48 6.69 16.76 -6.88
N ASN A 49 7.56 16.24 -6.01
CA ASN A 49 7.18 15.56 -4.77
C ASN A 49 7.47 16.43 -3.53
N LYS A 50 7.65 17.74 -3.67
CA LYS A 50 7.92 18.65 -2.55
C LYS A 50 6.80 18.52 -1.49
N GLY A 51 7.20 18.38 -0.22
CA GLY A 51 6.28 18.24 0.92
C GLY A 51 5.85 16.81 1.22
N TYR A 52 6.19 15.83 0.38
CA TYR A 52 5.82 14.43 0.59
C TYR A 52 6.94 13.64 1.26
N TYR A 53 6.60 12.90 2.31
CA TYR A 53 7.44 11.83 2.84
C TYR A 53 7.64 10.75 1.77
N ARG A 54 8.82 10.16 1.73
CA ARG A 54 9.09 9.00 0.87
C ARG A 54 9.24 7.76 1.75
N VAL A 55 8.50 6.71 1.42
CA VAL A 55 8.68 5.37 1.99
C VAL A 55 9.22 4.49 0.87
N LYS A 56 10.30 3.76 1.12
CA LYS A 56 10.79 2.71 0.24
C LYS A 56 10.54 1.37 0.91
N LEU A 57 9.95 0.46 0.14
CA LEU A 57 9.61 -0.89 0.53
C LEU A 57 10.15 -1.85 -0.53
N GLU A 58 10.70 -2.96 -0.07
CA GLU A 58 11.06 -4.09 -0.93
C GLU A 58 10.17 -5.27 -0.55
N VAL A 59 9.65 -5.98 -1.53
CA VAL A 59 8.77 -7.14 -1.35
C VAL A 59 9.37 -8.27 -2.16
N TRP A 60 9.56 -9.42 -1.52
CA TRP A 60 10.10 -10.61 -2.16
C TRP A 60 9.00 -11.66 -2.22
N ILE A 61 8.73 -12.15 -3.42
CA ILE A 61 7.83 -13.26 -3.66
C ILE A 61 8.68 -14.41 -4.18
N PRO A 62 8.65 -15.60 -3.54
CA PRO A 62 9.37 -16.76 -4.06
C PRO A 62 8.96 -17.08 -5.50
N GLU A 63 9.93 -17.46 -6.32
CA GLU A 63 9.69 -17.79 -7.74
C GLU A 63 8.67 -18.91 -7.91
N ASP A 64 8.67 -19.89 -6.99
CA ASP A 64 7.74 -21.03 -7.00
C ASP A 64 6.34 -20.71 -6.46
N ALA A 65 6.13 -19.52 -5.89
CA ALA A 65 4.83 -19.07 -5.37
C ALA A 65 3.89 -18.55 -6.48
N ILE A 66 4.43 -18.21 -7.65
CA ILE A 66 3.66 -17.68 -8.79
C ILE A 66 4.00 -18.50 -10.03
N LYS A 67 3.00 -18.79 -10.86
CA LYS A 67 3.17 -19.49 -12.15
C LYS A 67 2.68 -18.61 -13.29
N GLY A 68 3.26 -18.80 -14.47
CA GLY A 68 2.90 -18.06 -15.69
C GLY A 68 3.78 -16.83 -15.93
N GLU A 69 3.76 -16.36 -17.18
CA GLU A 69 4.47 -15.14 -17.59
C GLU A 69 3.71 -13.89 -17.12
N ASP A 70 4.42 -12.79 -16.87
CA ASP A 70 3.87 -11.46 -16.54
C ASP A 70 2.98 -11.33 -15.30
N ALA A 71 2.89 -12.35 -14.45
CA ALA A 71 2.02 -12.35 -13.26
C ALA A 71 2.31 -11.23 -12.23
N LEU A 72 3.49 -10.60 -12.27
CA LEU A 72 3.81 -9.45 -11.40
C LEU A 72 3.12 -8.15 -11.84
N ASN A 73 2.59 -8.06 -13.06
CA ASN A 73 1.87 -6.87 -13.52
C ASN A 73 0.53 -6.68 -12.80
N ASP A 74 -0.03 -7.75 -12.23
CA ASP A 74 -1.24 -7.72 -11.41
C ASP A 74 -0.95 -7.47 -9.92
N PHE A 75 0.30 -7.14 -9.57
CA PHE A 75 0.70 -6.89 -8.18
C PHE A 75 0.11 -5.57 -7.65
N GLY A 76 -0.80 -5.68 -6.68
CA GLY A 76 -1.34 -4.57 -5.90
C GLY A 76 -0.80 -4.55 -4.48
N ALA A 77 -0.71 -3.36 -3.87
CA ALA A 77 -0.30 -3.21 -2.47
C ALA A 77 -1.18 -2.21 -1.73
N ALA A 78 -1.63 -2.60 -0.53
CA ALA A 78 -2.23 -1.70 0.46
C ALA A 78 -1.23 -1.44 1.59
N ILE A 79 -0.88 -0.17 1.82
CA ILE A 79 0.08 0.22 2.87
C ILE A 79 -0.68 0.87 4.02
N ILE A 80 -0.65 0.23 5.19
CA ILE A 80 -1.34 0.70 6.40
C ILE A 80 -0.33 1.30 7.36
N MET A 81 -0.63 2.48 7.90
CA MET A 81 0.19 3.15 8.91
C MET A 81 -0.65 3.41 10.16
N ARG A 82 -0.16 2.93 11.31
CA ARG A 82 -0.74 3.30 12.60
C ARG A 82 -0.23 4.68 13.03
N LEU A 83 -1.15 5.60 13.28
CA LEU A 83 -0.85 6.88 13.92
C LEU A 83 -1.75 7.06 15.16
N PRO A 84 -1.20 7.55 16.29
CA PRO A 84 -2.01 8.12 17.35
C PRO A 84 -2.92 9.23 16.83
N LYS A 85 -4.19 9.28 17.28
CA LYS A 85 -5.18 10.29 16.81
C LYS A 85 -4.71 11.73 17.03
N ASN A 86 -3.97 12.00 18.09
CA ASN A 86 -3.41 13.33 18.39
C ASN A 86 -2.25 13.73 17.45
N ARG A 87 -1.75 12.82 16.61
CA ARG A 87 -0.71 13.09 15.60
C ARG A 87 -1.28 13.28 14.19
N ILE A 88 -2.60 13.25 14.04
CA ILE A 88 -3.29 13.58 12.78
C ILE A 88 -3.57 15.08 12.79
N ALA A 89 -3.26 15.76 11.69
CA ALA A 89 -3.53 17.18 11.55
C ALA A 89 -5.04 17.45 11.57
N ASP A 90 -5.49 18.54 12.19
CA ASP A 90 -6.93 18.78 12.42
C ASP A 90 -7.75 18.86 11.12
N HIS A 91 -7.15 19.38 10.03
CA HIS A 91 -7.80 19.44 8.71
C HIS A 91 -7.88 18.08 7.99
N LEU A 92 -7.34 17.01 8.57
CA LEU A 92 -7.37 15.63 8.06
C LEU A 92 -8.12 14.67 9.00
N LYS A 93 -8.65 15.18 10.11
CA LYS A 93 -9.48 14.42 11.05
C LYS A 93 -10.90 14.27 10.53
#